data_AF-A0AAU2U5L9-F1
#
_entry.id   AF-A0AAU2U5L9-F1
#
_cell.length_a   1.000
_cell.length_b   1.000
_cell.length_c   1.000
_cell.angle_alpha   90.00
_cell.angle_beta   90.00
_cell.angle_gamma   90.00
#
_symmetry.space_group_name_H-M   'P 1'
#
loop_
_entity.id
_entity.type
_entity.pdbx_description
1 polymer ?
#
loop_
_entity_poly.entity_id
_entity_poly.type
_entity_poly.pdbx_seq_one_letter_code
_entity_poly.pdbx_strand_id
1 'polypeptide(L)'
;MIDSRVWIDTSFGPFPAKIDPADRWNNSLKPRFTLDTVREIAARTQEMAEECGYESVDTVHVIDGGTLRGEPRTVVLFVTWQHYDANPEEATHVITPDEEGLYAIGAGCWTWGFVPWKCVCGFRMDWHVTHCPACRAPRDKEPPYLLPDPATISTAAHAAVSASQTASESLGRVMAVVTAAAVRDILTDHDANARFDATRLELLEGSHGALSATGRYWTAAGDERTFTHDLGDTDAGNALHDMNEWVAYLGDSNHHVWRPLCDELPDRDRRPAYALDLVKAAQLLTP
;
A
#
# COMPACT_ATOMS: atom_id res chain seq x y z
N MET A 1 -31.74 -18.70 21.66
CA MET A 1 -30.30 -18.31 21.70
C MET A 1 -29.63 -18.74 20.41
N ILE A 2 -28.58 -18.04 19.98
CA ILE A 2 -27.72 -18.37 18.84
C ILE A 2 -26.28 -18.58 19.31
N ASP A 3 -25.55 -19.45 18.63
CA ASP A 3 -24.11 -19.60 18.83
C ASP A 3 -23.35 -18.48 18.11
N SER A 4 -22.45 -17.81 18.82
CA SER A 4 -21.68 -16.69 18.27
C SER A 4 -20.38 -16.49 19.04
N ARG A 5 -19.69 -15.38 18.75
CA ARG A 5 -18.55 -14.88 19.51
C ARG A 5 -18.80 -13.45 19.98
N VAL A 6 -18.37 -13.15 21.20
CA VAL A 6 -18.48 -11.82 21.82
C VAL A 6 -17.12 -11.27 22.22
N TRP A 7 -17.07 -9.95 22.33
CA TRP A 7 -15.94 -9.20 22.85
C TRP A 7 -16.44 -7.99 23.63
N ILE A 8 -15.59 -7.37 24.45
CA ILE A 8 -15.81 -5.99 24.92
C ILE A 8 -15.16 -5.03 23.91
N ASP A 9 -13.93 -5.36 23.51
CA ASP A 9 -13.15 -4.67 22.50
C ASP A 9 -12.11 -5.62 21.87
N THR A 10 -11.16 -5.06 21.10
CA THR A 10 -10.10 -5.82 20.43
C THR A 10 -9.11 -6.51 21.37
N SER A 11 -9.07 -6.14 22.65
CA SER A 11 -8.14 -6.65 23.68
C SER A 11 -8.76 -7.70 24.61
N PHE A 12 -10.10 -7.79 24.64
CA PHE A 12 -10.84 -8.70 25.51
C PHE A 12 -11.90 -9.52 24.74
N GLY A 13 -11.45 -10.69 24.27
CA GLY A 13 -12.17 -11.59 23.38
C GLY A 13 -11.33 -11.94 22.15
N PRO A 14 -11.87 -12.69 21.19
CA PRO A 14 -13.25 -13.16 21.08
C PRO A 14 -13.54 -14.43 21.88
N PHE A 15 -14.65 -14.45 22.64
CA PHE A 15 -15.08 -15.63 23.40
C PHE A 15 -16.32 -16.30 22.78
N PRO A 16 -16.37 -17.64 22.65
CA PRO A 16 -17.57 -18.34 22.19
C PRO A 16 -18.69 -18.27 23.25
N ALA A 17 -19.90 -17.94 22.81
CA ALA A 17 -21.05 -17.75 23.69
C ALA A 17 -22.38 -18.13 23.03
N LYS A 18 -23.37 -18.49 23.86
CA LYS A 18 -24.78 -18.48 23.48
C LYS A 18 -25.38 -17.11 23.80
N ILE A 19 -26.14 -16.56 22.85
CA ILE A 19 -26.65 -15.19 22.96
C ILE A 19 -28.11 -15.18 22.57
N ASP A 20 -28.94 -14.47 23.33
CA ASP A 20 -30.24 -14.00 22.83
C ASP A 20 -30.07 -12.56 22.33
N PRO A 21 -30.11 -12.30 21.01
CA PRO A 21 -29.92 -10.95 20.48
C PRO A 21 -30.98 -9.94 20.95
N ALA A 22 -32.13 -10.43 21.44
CA ALA A 22 -33.21 -9.60 21.97
C ALA A 22 -33.02 -9.26 23.47
N ASP A 23 -32.28 -10.08 24.24
CA ASP A 23 -31.99 -9.79 25.65
C ASP A 23 -30.72 -8.93 25.76
N ARG A 24 -30.94 -7.63 25.99
CA ARG A 24 -29.89 -6.62 26.05
C ARG A 24 -29.94 -5.83 27.34
N TRP A 25 -28.79 -5.35 27.77
CA TRP A 25 -28.65 -4.33 28.80
C TRP A 25 -27.95 -3.12 28.21
N ASN A 26 -28.59 -1.94 28.22
CA ASN A 26 -28.04 -0.73 27.60
C ASN A 26 -27.51 -0.96 26.18
N ASN A 27 -28.30 -1.67 25.35
CA ASN A 27 -27.94 -2.14 24.00
C ASN A 27 -26.76 -3.14 23.90
N SER A 28 -26.11 -3.48 25.00
CA SER A 28 -25.06 -4.50 25.07
C SER A 28 -25.67 -5.89 25.19
N LEU A 29 -24.95 -6.89 24.70
CA LEU A 29 -25.36 -8.29 24.74
C LEU A 29 -25.27 -8.85 26.16
N LYS A 30 -26.09 -9.86 26.47
CA LYS A 30 -25.96 -10.69 27.67
C LYS A 30 -25.55 -12.12 27.30
N PRO A 31 -24.28 -12.36 26.96
CA PRO A 31 -23.80 -13.67 26.58
C PRO A 31 -23.85 -14.66 27.74
N ARG A 32 -24.03 -15.93 27.40
CA ARG A 32 -23.92 -17.06 28.31
C ARG A 32 -22.78 -17.97 27.86
N PHE A 33 -21.94 -18.37 28.80
CA PHE A 33 -20.66 -19.02 28.54
C PHE A 33 -20.62 -20.42 29.14
N THR A 34 -19.93 -21.35 28.48
CA THR A 34 -19.56 -22.63 29.10
C THR A 34 -18.50 -22.40 30.19
N LEU A 35 -18.36 -23.33 31.13
CA LEU A 35 -17.37 -23.20 32.19
C LEU A 35 -15.93 -23.01 31.67
N ASP A 36 -15.57 -23.68 30.58
CA ASP A 36 -14.24 -23.54 29.98
C ASP A 36 -14.01 -22.13 29.44
N THR A 37 -15.00 -21.53 28.79
CA THR A 37 -14.92 -20.12 28.37
C THR A 37 -14.87 -19.18 29.57
N VAL A 38 -15.57 -19.49 30.67
CA VAL A 38 -15.49 -18.70 31.90
C VAL A 38 -14.08 -18.74 32.50
N ARG A 39 -13.39 -19.89 32.46
CA ARG A 39 -11.99 -20.01 32.88
C ARG A 39 -11.07 -19.16 32.01
N GLU A 40 -11.30 -19.12 30.70
CA GLU A 40 -10.55 -18.27 29.77
C GLU A 40 -10.77 -16.77 30.09
N ILE A 41 -12.03 -16.37 30.30
CA ILE A 41 -12.38 -15.00 30.72
C ILE A 41 -11.71 -14.67 32.06
N ALA A 42 -11.74 -15.58 33.03
CA ALA A 42 -11.09 -15.40 34.33
C ALA A 42 -9.59 -15.14 34.18
N ALA A 43 -8.87 -16.03 33.46
CA ALA A 43 -7.45 -15.85 33.19
C ALA A 43 -7.17 -14.48 32.54
N ARG A 44 -7.94 -14.10 31.52
CA ARG A 44 -7.76 -12.82 30.83
C ARG A 44 -8.00 -11.61 31.74
N THR A 45 -9.00 -11.66 32.62
CA THR A 45 -9.21 -10.58 33.58
C THR A 45 -8.10 -10.46 34.62
N GLN A 46 -7.46 -11.58 35.02
CA GLN A 46 -6.31 -11.53 35.93
C GLN A 46 -5.10 -10.88 35.24
N GLU A 47 -4.80 -11.24 33.99
CA GLU A 47 -3.73 -10.60 33.21
C GLU A 47 -3.95 -9.08 33.10
N MET A 48 -5.18 -8.65 32.80
CA MET A 48 -5.50 -7.22 32.73
C MET A 48 -5.38 -6.52 34.08
N ALA A 49 -5.77 -7.18 35.18
CA ALA A 49 -5.62 -6.62 36.52
C ALA A 49 -4.14 -6.49 36.93
N GLU A 50 -3.27 -7.43 36.51
CA GLU A 50 -1.82 -7.33 36.69
C GLU A 50 -1.22 -6.16 35.89
N GLU A 51 -1.71 -5.90 34.67
CA GLU A 51 -1.23 -4.82 33.81
C GLU A 51 -1.73 -3.44 34.26
N CYS A 52 -3.02 -3.32 34.59
CA CYS A 52 -3.69 -2.04 34.81
C CYS A 52 -3.95 -1.71 36.29
N GLY A 53 -3.70 -2.65 37.21
CA GLY A 53 -4.09 -2.56 38.62
C GLY A 53 -5.47 -3.17 38.88
N TYR A 54 -5.61 -3.88 40.01
CA TYR A 54 -6.84 -4.58 40.39
C TYR A 54 -8.02 -3.62 40.62
N GLU A 55 -7.77 -2.40 41.06
CA GLU A 55 -8.78 -1.36 41.23
C GLU A 55 -9.38 -0.86 39.91
N SER A 56 -8.69 -1.12 38.79
CA SER A 56 -9.01 -0.57 37.48
C SER A 56 -9.68 -1.58 36.55
N VAL A 57 -9.90 -2.83 36.97
CA VAL A 57 -10.45 -3.87 36.10
C VAL A 57 -11.34 -4.81 36.90
N ASP A 58 -12.56 -5.07 36.45
CA ASP A 58 -13.40 -6.11 37.02
C ASP A 58 -12.79 -7.51 36.77
N THR A 59 -12.83 -8.38 37.77
CA THR A 59 -12.20 -9.71 37.67
C THR A 59 -13.18 -10.85 37.79
N VAL A 60 -12.93 -11.93 37.05
CA VAL A 60 -13.63 -13.20 37.19
C VAL A 60 -12.67 -14.20 37.84
N HIS A 61 -13.18 -14.94 38.82
CA HIS A 61 -12.44 -15.99 39.51
C HIS A 61 -13.19 -17.30 39.40
N VAL A 62 -12.48 -18.38 39.09
CA VAL A 62 -13.02 -19.73 39.08
C VAL A 62 -12.31 -20.54 40.15
N ILE A 63 -13.07 -21.01 41.13
CA ILE A 63 -12.56 -21.79 42.26
C ILE A 63 -13.08 -23.20 42.10
N ASP A 64 -12.17 -24.12 41.74
CA ASP A 64 -12.42 -25.54 41.74
C ASP A 64 -12.13 -26.12 43.13
N GLY A 65 -13.11 -26.77 43.76
CA GLY A 65 -12.88 -27.31 45.09
C GLY A 65 -14.08 -27.97 45.76
N GLY A 66 -13.79 -29.02 46.53
CA GLY A 66 -14.77 -29.78 47.29
C GLY A 66 -15.63 -30.70 46.42
N THR A 67 -16.49 -31.46 47.09
CA THR A 67 -17.51 -32.27 46.42
C THR A 67 -18.83 -32.14 47.18
N LEU A 68 -19.95 -32.14 46.46
CA LEU A 68 -21.26 -32.39 47.09
C LEU A 68 -21.75 -33.75 46.61
N ARG A 69 -21.80 -34.73 47.53
CA ARG A 69 -22.19 -36.12 47.21
C ARG A 69 -21.26 -36.78 46.16
N GLY A 70 -19.97 -36.45 46.19
CA GLY A 70 -18.96 -37.01 45.28
C GLY A 70 -18.79 -36.25 43.96
N GLU A 71 -19.69 -35.32 43.63
CA GLU A 71 -19.57 -34.49 42.43
C GLU A 71 -18.68 -33.27 42.70
N PRO A 72 -17.63 -33.02 41.88
CA PRO A 72 -16.81 -31.81 41.96
C PRO A 72 -17.66 -30.54 41.92
N ARG A 73 -17.28 -29.53 42.72
CA ARG A 73 -17.92 -28.22 42.74
C ARG A 73 -16.99 -27.17 42.15
N THR A 74 -17.57 -26.30 41.35
CA THR A 74 -16.92 -25.09 40.85
C THR A 74 -17.76 -23.89 41.26
N VAL A 75 -17.11 -22.88 41.82
CA VAL A 75 -17.71 -21.59 42.15
C VAL A 75 -17.12 -20.54 41.21
N VAL A 76 -17.98 -19.75 40.59
CA VAL A 76 -17.58 -18.61 39.76
C VAL A 76 -17.92 -17.33 40.50
N LEU A 77 -16.91 -16.49 40.70
CA LEU A 77 -17.05 -15.17 41.31
C LEU A 77 -16.79 -14.11 40.26
N PHE A 78 -17.56 -13.05 40.31
CA PHE A 78 -17.37 -11.84 39.52
C PHE A 78 -17.23 -10.66 40.48
N VAL A 79 -16.10 -9.95 40.42
CA VAL A 79 -15.76 -8.87 41.35
C VAL A 79 -15.61 -7.55 40.60
N THR A 80 -16.42 -6.56 40.97
CA THR A 80 -16.53 -5.26 40.29
C THR A 80 -15.69 -4.18 40.99
N TRP A 81 -14.37 -4.27 40.87
CA TRP A 81 -13.42 -3.40 41.58
C TRP A 81 -13.56 -1.92 41.21
N GLN A 82 -13.96 -1.60 39.98
CA GLN A 82 -14.13 -0.21 39.54
C GLN A 82 -15.29 0.52 40.26
N HIS A 83 -16.14 -0.23 40.98
CA HIS A 83 -17.27 0.28 41.73
C HIS A 83 -17.07 0.11 43.25
N TYR A 84 -15.82 -0.09 43.69
CA TYR A 84 -15.41 -0.38 45.07
C TYR A 84 -15.65 0.75 46.09
N ASP A 85 -16.17 1.90 45.68
CA ASP A 85 -16.77 2.87 46.61
C ASP A 85 -17.99 2.26 47.38
N ALA A 86 -18.46 1.09 46.93
CA ALA A 86 -19.51 0.26 47.51
C ALA A 86 -19.03 -0.72 48.61
N ASN A 87 -19.96 -1.29 49.38
CA ASN A 87 -19.69 -2.35 50.36
C ASN A 87 -19.06 -3.59 49.66
N PRO A 88 -18.01 -4.25 50.20
CA PRO A 88 -17.46 -5.49 49.62
C PRO A 88 -18.47 -6.57 49.24
N GLU A 89 -19.59 -6.65 49.96
CA GLU A 89 -20.71 -7.57 49.65
C GLU A 89 -21.45 -7.20 48.37
N GLU A 90 -21.46 -5.92 47.99
CA GLU A 90 -22.10 -5.42 46.76
C GLU A 90 -21.18 -5.56 45.54
N ALA A 91 -19.86 -5.56 45.76
CA ALA A 91 -18.86 -5.70 44.69
C ALA A 91 -18.60 -7.16 44.28
N THR A 92 -19.05 -8.14 45.07
CA THR A 92 -18.77 -9.57 44.82
C THR A 92 -20.04 -10.33 44.48
N HIS A 93 -20.09 -10.88 43.27
CA HIS A 93 -21.23 -11.66 42.79
C HIS A 93 -20.87 -13.14 42.61
N VAL A 94 -21.64 -14.03 43.20
CA VAL A 94 -21.56 -15.48 42.91
C VAL A 94 -22.42 -15.76 41.68
N ILE A 95 -21.79 -16.19 40.59
CA ILE A 95 -22.48 -16.49 39.34
C ILE A 95 -22.83 -17.98 39.29
N THR A 96 -24.13 -18.27 39.30
CA THR A 96 -24.64 -19.64 39.14
C THR A 96 -24.89 -19.95 37.66
N PRO A 97 -24.57 -21.18 37.20
CA PRO A 97 -24.98 -21.60 35.87
C PRO A 97 -26.52 -21.73 35.80
N ASP A 98 -27.07 -21.58 34.60
CA ASP A 98 -28.47 -21.90 34.33
C ASP A 98 -28.71 -23.41 34.17
N GLU A 99 -29.94 -23.77 33.77
CA GLU A 99 -30.35 -25.17 33.54
C GLU A 99 -29.53 -25.87 32.43
N GLU A 100 -28.88 -25.11 31.53
CA GLU A 100 -27.99 -25.63 30.49
C GLU A 100 -26.53 -25.68 30.94
N GLY A 101 -26.21 -25.27 32.17
CA GLY A 101 -24.84 -25.21 32.66
C GLY A 101 -24.08 -23.95 32.21
N LEU A 102 -24.77 -22.91 31.71
CA LEU A 102 -24.13 -21.71 31.17
C LEU A 102 -24.14 -20.55 32.17
N TYR A 103 -23.03 -19.80 32.20
CA TYR A 103 -22.81 -18.69 33.12
C TYR A 103 -22.98 -17.35 32.43
N ALA A 104 -23.74 -16.44 33.04
CA ALA A 104 -23.95 -15.08 32.53
C ALA A 104 -22.92 -14.12 33.15
N ILE A 105 -21.73 -14.02 32.54
CA ILE A 105 -20.62 -13.19 33.05
C ILE A 105 -20.74 -11.75 32.55
N GLY A 106 -20.71 -10.78 33.47
CA GLY A 106 -20.81 -9.35 33.15
C GLY A 106 -22.17 -8.94 32.56
N ALA A 107 -23.18 -9.81 32.63
CA ALA A 107 -24.50 -9.62 32.02
C ALA A 107 -25.29 -8.53 32.76
N GLY A 108 -25.05 -7.27 32.40
CA GLY A 108 -25.64 -6.11 33.08
C GLY A 108 -24.64 -5.06 33.57
N CYS A 109 -23.34 -5.26 33.33
CA CYS A 109 -22.31 -4.27 33.68
C CYS A 109 -21.23 -4.13 32.60
N TRP A 110 -21.00 -5.17 31.79
CA TRP A 110 -20.04 -5.13 30.70
C TRP A 110 -20.70 -4.85 29.35
N THR A 111 -20.00 -4.12 28.49
CA THR A 111 -20.48 -3.72 27.16
C THR A 111 -20.18 -4.77 26.10
N TRP A 112 -20.67 -5.99 26.29
CA TRP A 112 -20.47 -7.06 25.32
C TRP A 112 -21.06 -6.71 23.95
N GLY A 113 -20.24 -6.85 22.90
CA GLY A 113 -20.64 -6.73 21.50
C GLY A 113 -20.43 -8.03 20.74
N PHE A 114 -21.07 -8.17 19.57
CA PHE A 114 -20.70 -9.22 18.63
C PHE A 114 -19.30 -8.95 18.09
N VAL A 115 -18.51 -10.01 17.97
CA VAL A 115 -17.27 -9.95 17.21
C VAL A 115 -17.63 -9.73 15.74
N PRO A 116 -17.09 -8.71 15.07
CA PRO A 116 -17.36 -8.52 13.66
C PRO A 116 -16.51 -9.49 12.81
N TRP A 117 -16.98 -9.83 11.61
CA TRP A 117 -16.14 -10.31 10.53
C TRP A 117 -16.31 -9.44 9.30
N LYS A 118 -15.28 -9.44 8.44
CA LYS A 118 -15.26 -8.68 7.20
C LYS A 118 -15.32 -9.64 6.02
N CYS A 119 -16.34 -9.51 5.20
CA CYS A 119 -16.46 -10.26 3.96
C CYS A 119 -15.41 -9.82 2.93
N VAL A 120 -15.08 -10.69 1.98
CA VAL A 120 -14.18 -10.40 0.85
C VAL A 120 -14.60 -9.17 0.01
N CYS A 121 -15.89 -8.81 0.01
CA CYS A 121 -16.39 -7.61 -0.66
C CYS A 121 -16.20 -6.32 0.16
N GLY A 122 -15.65 -6.42 1.37
CA GLY A 122 -15.43 -5.30 2.29
C GLY A 122 -16.53 -5.06 3.31
N PHE A 123 -17.72 -5.66 3.14
CA PHE A 123 -18.85 -5.50 4.06
C PHE A 123 -18.53 -6.13 5.43
N ARG A 124 -18.84 -5.42 6.51
CA ARG A 124 -18.66 -5.90 7.89
C ARG A 124 -19.99 -6.35 8.49
N MET A 125 -19.97 -7.41 9.29
CA MET A 125 -21.15 -7.94 9.96
C MET A 125 -20.78 -8.68 11.24
N ASP A 126 -21.78 -8.99 12.04
CA ASP A 126 -21.63 -9.78 13.26
C ASP A 126 -21.26 -11.24 12.95
N TRP A 127 -20.45 -11.85 13.81
CA TRP A 127 -19.92 -13.21 13.66
C TRP A 127 -20.99 -14.26 13.34
N HIS A 128 -22.18 -14.15 13.93
CA HIS A 128 -23.27 -15.12 13.74
C HIS A 128 -23.89 -15.08 12.34
N VAL A 129 -23.67 -14.01 11.56
CA VAL A 129 -24.14 -13.92 10.17
C VAL A 129 -23.21 -14.77 9.30
N THR A 130 -23.66 -15.94 8.85
CA THR A 130 -22.82 -16.89 8.12
C THR A 130 -22.61 -16.55 6.65
N HIS A 131 -23.40 -15.64 6.09
CA HIS A 131 -23.35 -15.23 4.68
C HIS A 131 -23.43 -13.72 4.55
N CYS A 132 -22.64 -13.16 3.65
CA CYS A 132 -22.67 -11.73 3.40
C CYS A 132 -24.01 -11.28 2.80
N PRO A 133 -24.74 -10.29 3.37
CA PRO A 133 -25.98 -9.82 2.78
C PRO A 133 -25.72 -9.06 1.47
N ALA A 134 -24.52 -8.51 1.26
CA ALA A 134 -24.16 -7.78 0.05
C ALA A 134 -23.79 -8.71 -1.12
N CYS A 135 -22.94 -9.72 -0.90
CA CYS A 135 -22.43 -10.57 -2.00
C CYS A 135 -22.69 -12.08 -1.82
N ARG A 136 -23.39 -12.48 -0.75
CA ARG A 136 -23.73 -13.87 -0.40
C ARG A 136 -22.54 -14.82 -0.20
N ALA A 137 -21.33 -14.30 -0.08
CA ALA A 137 -20.16 -15.13 0.23
C ALA A 137 -20.27 -15.70 1.66
N PRO A 138 -19.93 -16.99 1.89
CA PRO A 138 -19.92 -17.55 3.24
C PRO A 138 -18.78 -16.95 4.07
N ARG A 139 -18.98 -16.82 5.38
CA ARG A 139 -17.95 -16.36 6.34
C ARG A 139 -16.71 -17.23 6.30
N ASP A 140 -16.90 -18.54 6.31
CA ASP A 140 -15.82 -19.52 6.48
C ASP A 140 -15.19 -19.95 5.15
N LYS A 141 -15.47 -19.22 4.06
CA LYS A 141 -14.84 -19.50 2.76
C LYS A 141 -13.51 -18.75 2.70
N GLU A 142 -12.43 -19.52 2.66
CA GLU A 142 -11.11 -18.97 2.31
C GLU A 142 -11.21 -18.22 0.98
N PRO A 143 -10.64 -17.01 0.87
CA PRO A 143 -10.60 -16.31 -0.40
C PRO A 143 -9.87 -17.20 -1.42
N PRO A 144 -10.27 -17.16 -2.70
CA PRO A 144 -9.69 -18.02 -3.74
C PRO A 144 -8.18 -17.81 -3.93
N TYR A 145 -7.64 -16.71 -3.42
CA TYR A 145 -6.22 -16.43 -3.32
C TYR A 145 -5.96 -15.53 -2.11
N LEU A 146 -4.80 -15.73 -1.48
CA LEU A 146 -4.27 -14.83 -0.47
C LEU A 146 -3.52 -13.71 -1.19
N LEU A 147 -4.04 -12.50 -1.10
CA LEU A 147 -3.25 -11.32 -1.47
C LEU A 147 -2.27 -11.03 -0.32
N PRO A 148 -1.05 -10.56 -0.62
CA PRO A 148 -0.21 -9.91 0.38
C PRO A 148 -0.99 -8.76 1.05
N ASP A 149 -0.55 -8.34 2.23
CA ASP A 149 -1.20 -7.21 2.88
C ASP A 149 -1.15 -5.96 1.96
N PRO A 150 -2.14 -5.05 2.06
CA PRO A 150 -2.21 -3.89 1.18
C PRO A 150 -0.97 -2.98 1.24
N ALA A 151 -0.26 -2.94 2.36
CA ALA A 151 0.95 -2.13 2.48
C ALA A 151 2.08 -2.75 1.64
N THR A 152 2.27 -4.06 1.70
CA THR A 152 3.23 -4.79 0.85
C THR A 152 2.96 -4.56 -0.64
N ILE A 153 1.69 -4.66 -1.07
CA ILE A 153 1.33 -4.41 -2.47
C ILE A 153 1.64 -2.96 -2.87
N SER A 154 1.27 -2.00 -2.01
CA SER A 154 1.53 -0.58 -2.25
C SER A 154 3.03 -0.29 -2.36
N THR A 155 3.83 -0.81 -1.44
CA THR A 155 5.31 -0.67 -1.46
C THR A 155 5.90 -1.26 -2.74
N ALA A 156 5.48 -2.45 -3.15
CA ALA A 156 5.97 -3.08 -4.38
C ALA A 156 5.59 -2.25 -5.63
N ALA A 157 4.37 -1.73 -5.69
CA ALA A 157 3.93 -0.88 -6.80
C ALA A 157 4.74 0.43 -6.88
N HIS A 158 4.98 1.11 -5.75
CA HIS A 158 5.80 2.31 -5.71
C HIS A 158 7.24 2.02 -6.17
N ALA A 159 7.84 0.94 -5.67
CA ALA A 159 9.19 0.54 -6.06
C ALA A 159 9.31 0.30 -7.57
N ALA A 160 8.32 -0.36 -8.19
CA ALA A 160 8.29 -0.61 -9.63
C ALA A 160 8.17 0.70 -10.44
N VAL A 161 7.30 1.62 -10.01
CA VAL A 161 7.14 2.93 -10.66
C VAL A 161 8.44 3.74 -10.57
N SER A 162 9.05 3.83 -9.39
CA SER A 162 10.32 4.53 -9.21
C SER A 162 11.44 3.94 -10.05
N ALA A 163 11.55 2.60 -10.11
CA ALA A 163 12.55 1.94 -10.95
C ALA A 163 12.35 2.25 -12.45
N SER A 164 11.10 2.28 -12.92
CA SER A 164 10.77 2.66 -14.30
C SER A 164 11.14 4.12 -14.62
N GLN A 165 10.91 5.04 -13.69
CA GLN A 165 11.31 6.45 -13.82
C GLN A 165 12.83 6.60 -13.89
N THR A 166 13.57 5.99 -12.97
CA THR A 166 15.05 6.00 -12.99
C THR A 166 15.62 5.40 -14.27
N ALA A 167 15.02 4.32 -14.79
CA ALA A 167 15.42 3.74 -16.07
C ALA A 167 15.15 4.70 -17.24
N SER A 168 14.01 5.37 -17.24
CA SER A 168 13.64 6.36 -18.27
C SER A 168 14.57 7.58 -18.25
N GLU A 169 14.93 8.05 -17.05
CA GLU A 169 15.93 9.10 -16.83
C GLU A 169 17.29 8.72 -17.40
N SER A 170 17.76 7.52 -17.05
CA SER A 170 19.05 6.99 -17.51
C SER A 170 19.07 6.85 -19.03
N LEU A 171 17.99 6.33 -19.62
CA LEU A 171 17.83 6.25 -21.06
C LEU A 171 17.90 7.63 -21.71
N GLY A 172 17.19 8.63 -21.17
CA GLY A 172 17.24 10.01 -21.69
C GLY A 172 18.65 10.59 -21.70
N ARG A 173 19.42 10.36 -20.62
CA ARG A 173 20.83 10.82 -20.51
C ARG A 173 21.73 10.14 -21.54
N VAL A 174 21.63 8.82 -21.66
CA VAL A 174 22.43 8.03 -22.60
C VAL A 174 22.10 8.42 -24.04
N MET A 175 20.82 8.56 -24.39
CA MET A 175 20.40 8.92 -25.75
C MET A 175 20.79 10.35 -26.13
N ALA A 176 20.81 11.30 -25.19
CA ALA A 176 21.35 12.63 -25.44
C ALA A 176 22.86 12.58 -25.76
N VAL A 177 23.65 11.80 -25.02
CA VAL A 177 25.09 11.59 -25.31
C VAL A 177 25.29 10.90 -26.66
N VAL A 178 24.54 9.83 -26.93
CA VAL A 178 24.61 9.10 -28.21
C VAL A 178 24.27 10.02 -29.37
N THR A 179 23.28 10.89 -29.23
CA THR A 179 22.93 11.90 -30.24
C THR A 179 24.09 12.86 -30.48
N ALA A 180 24.72 13.38 -29.42
CA ALA A 180 25.88 14.27 -29.56
C ALA A 180 27.09 13.59 -30.22
N ALA A 181 27.35 12.33 -29.86
CA ALA A 181 28.39 11.52 -30.48
C ALA A 181 28.08 11.24 -31.96
N ALA A 182 26.83 10.92 -32.31
CA ALA A 182 26.41 10.69 -33.68
C ALA A 182 26.64 11.92 -34.57
N VAL A 183 26.26 13.13 -34.10
CA VAL A 183 26.53 14.37 -34.86
C VAL A 183 28.02 14.56 -35.12
N ARG A 184 28.87 14.30 -34.11
CA ARG A 184 30.32 14.38 -34.28
C ARG A 184 30.80 13.39 -35.32
N ASP A 185 30.44 12.14 -35.19
CA ASP A 185 30.87 11.07 -36.08
C ASP A 185 30.42 11.32 -37.53
N ILE A 186 29.17 11.74 -37.73
CA ILE A 186 28.61 12.12 -39.03
C ILE A 186 29.42 13.26 -39.68
N LEU A 187 29.73 14.32 -38.93
CA LEU A 187 30.43 15.49 -39.48
C LEU A 187 31.95 15.30 -39.61
N THR A 188 32.51 14.24 -39.03
CA THR A 188 33.96 13.98 -39.02
C THR A 188 34.36 12.72 -39.77
N ASP A 189 33.40 12.01 -40.38
CA ASP A 189 33.62 10.68 -40.96
C ASP A 189 34.31 9.74 -39.96
N HIS A 190 33.87 9.80 -38.70
CA HIS A 190 34.44 9.08 -37.55
C HIS A 190 35.93 9.36 -37.26
N ASP A 191 36.56 10.37 -37.88
CA ASP A 191 37.94 10.75 -37.55
C ASP A 191 37.98 11.48 -36.20
N ALA A 192 38.54 10.80 -35.20
CA ALA A 192 38.64 11.33 -33.86
C ALA A 192 39.49 12.62 -33.74
N ASN A 193 40.35 12.91 -34.72
CA ASN A 193 41.21 14.09 -34.77
C ASN A 193 40.67 15.20 -35.66
N ALA A 194 39.60 14.96 -36.42
CA ALA A 194 39.01 15.97 -37.25
C ALA A 194 38.44 17.12 -36.41
N ARG A 195 38.47 18.31 -36.98
CA ARG A 195 37.92 19.50 -36.34
C ARG A 195 36.39 19.35 -36.26
N PHE A 196 35.85 19.47 -35.06
CA PHE A 196 34.42 19.48 -34.80
C PHE A 196 34.04 20.80 -34.13
N ASP A 197 33.17 21.58 -34.78
CA ASP A 197 32.73 22.89 -34.27
C ASP A 197 31.21 23.01 -34.14
N ALA A 198 30.44 21.95 -34.37
CA ALA A 198 29.00 21.95 -34.11
C ALA A 198 28.73 22.04 -32.61
N THR A 199 27.84 22.95 -32.23
CA THR A 199 27.45 23.21 -30.83
C THR A 199 25.99 22.87 -30.55
N ARG A 200 25.13 22.93 -31.57
CA ARG A 200 23.69 22.66 -31.43
C ARG A 200 23.13 21.85 -32.60
N LEU A 201 22.15 20.99 -32.33
CA LEU A 201 21.41 20.19 -33.33
C LEU A 201 19.91 20.53 -33.26
N GLU A 202 19.25 20.72 -34.40
CA GLU A 202 17.80 20.92 -34.47
C GLU A 202 17.06 19.57 -34.33
N LEU A 203 16.13 19.53 -33.38
CA LEU A 203 15.21 18.43 -33.13
C LEU A 203 13.77 18.90 -33.38
N LEU A 204 12.93 18.01 -33.91
CA LEU A 204 11.49 18.21 -34.08
C LEU A 204 10.72 17.17 -33.28
N GLU A 205 9.71 17.65 -32.56
CA GLU A 205 8.78 16.80 -31.84
C GLU A 205 7.70 16.25 -32.79
N GLY A 206 7.54 14.92 -32.78
CA GLY A 206 6.49 14.22 -33.51
C GLY A 206 5.15 14.23 -32.76
N SER A 207 4.11 13.66 -33.39
CA SER A 207 2.74 13.59 -32.82
C SER A 207 2.61 12.75 -31.54
N HIS A 208 3.66 12.04 -31.15
CA HIS A 208 3.72 11.17 -29.96
C HIS A 208 4.78 11.63 -28.95
N GLY A 209 5.26 12.87 -29.06
CA GLY A 209 6.31 13.42 -28.19
C GLY A 209 7.72 12.90 -28.49
N ALA A 210 7.87 11.89 -29.35
CA ALA A 210 9.17 11.40 -29.80
C ALA A 210 9.88 12.46 -30.66
N LEU A 211 11.17 12.65 -30.43
CA LEU A 211 11.98 13.61 -31.18
C LEU A 211 12.57 12.98 -32.46
N SER A 212 12.87 13.84 -33.42
CA SER A 212 13.63 13.50 -34.63
C SER A 212 14.59 14.64 -34.98
N ALA A 213 15.82 14.33 -35.34
CA ALA A 213 16.79 15.29 -35.84
C ALA A 213 16.50 15.64 -37.30
N THR A 214 16.64 16.91 -37.64
CA THR A 214 16.42 17.40 -39.02
C THR A 214 17.69 17.41 -39.87
N GLY A 215 18.86 17.25 -39.23
CA GLY A 215 20.17 17.43 -39.84
C GLY A 215 20.61 18.90 -39.93
N ARG A 216 19.79 19.85 -39.46
CA ARG A 216 20.20 21.24 -39.26
C ARG A 216 20.97 21.36 -37.96
N TYR A 217 22.07 22.10 -37.97
CA TYR A 217 22.92 22.31 -36.80
C TYR A 217 23.55 23.71 -36.82
N TRP A 218 24.13 24.13 -35.69
CA TRP A 218 24.84 25.40 -35.57
C TRP A 218 26.29 25.18 -35.15
N THR A 219 27.21 25.94 -35.74
CA THR A 219 28.63 25.95 -35.35
C THR A 219 28.88 26.82 -34.11
N ALA A 220 30.10 26.78 -33.58
CA ALA A 220 30.53 27.65 -32.49
C ALA A 220 30.52 29.14 -32.86
N ALA A 221 30.59 29.48 -34.16
CA ALA A 221 30.45 30.84 -34.65
C ALA A 221 28.98 31.30 -34.70
N GLY A 222 28.02 30.38 -34.49
CA GLY A 222 26.59 30.62 -34.63
C GLY A 222 26.07 30.41 -36.05
N ASP A 223 26.93 30.02 -37.01
CA ASP A 223 26.51 29.74 -38.38
C ASP A 223 25.62 28.50 -38.41
N GLU A 224 24.47 28.64 -39.08
CA GLU A 224 23.54 27.54 -39.33
C GLU A 224 23.96 26.75 -40.56
N ARG A 225 23.96 25.41 -40.46
CA ARG A 225 24.34 24.48 -41.52
C ARG A 225 23.40 23.28 -41.57
N THR A 226 23.55 22.47 -42.61
CA THR A 226 22.80 21.22 -42.76
C THR A 226 23.74 20.10 -43.19
N PHE A 227 23.47 18.88 -42.73
CA PHE A 227 24.22 17.69 -43.17
C PHE A 227 24.21 17.55 -44.69
N THR A 228 23.09 17.87 -45.34
CA THR A 228 22.98 17.87 -46.81
C THR A 228 24.00 18.82 -47.47
N HIS A 229 24.27 19.98 -46.87
CA HIS A 229 25.26 20.92 -47.40
C HIS A 229 26.68 20.38 -47.26
N ASP A 230 27.02 19.83 -46.09
CA ASP A 230 28.39 19.42 -45.77
C ASP A 230 28.75 18.03 -46.31
N LEU A 231 27.78 17.13 -46.47
CA LEU A 231 27.98 15.71 -46.85
C LEU A 231 27.35 15.34 -48.21
N GLY A 232 26.39 16.12 -48.70
CA GLY A 232 25.56 15.76 -49.85
C GLY A 232 24.29 14.99 -49.48
N ASP A 233 23.34 14.91 -50.42
CA ASP A 233 21.98 14.41 -50.15
C ASP A 233 21.95 12.95 -49.67
N THR A 234 22.71 12.07 -50.30
CA THR A 234 22.66 10.62 -50.02
C THR A 234 23.25 10.30 -48.65
N ASP A 235 24.43 10.84 -48.35
CA ASP A 235 25.13 10.54 -47.10
C ASP A 235 24.41 11.20 -45.92
N ALA A 236 23.91 12.43 -46.09
CA ALA A 236 23.07 13.08 -45.09
C ALA A 236 21.78 12.29 -44.79
N GLY A 237 21.14 11.73 -45.82
CA GLY A 237 19.93 10.92 -45.68
C GLY A 237 20.16 9.65 -44.85
N ASN A 238 21.24 8.91 -45.16
CA ASN A 238 21.60 7.70 -44.42
C ASN A 238 22.00 8.03 -42.98
N ALA A 239 22.84 9.04 -42.78
CA ALA A 239 23.25 9.51 -41.47
C ALA A 239 22.06 9.92 -40.58
N LEU A 240 21.06 10.61 -41.15
CA LEU A 240 19.85 10.98 -40.43
C LEU A 240 18.96 9.79 -40.11
N HIS A 241 18.89 8.80 -41.00
CA HIS A 241 18.15 7.57 -40.74
C HIS A 241 18.71 6.86 -39.51
N ASP A 242 20.02 6.63 -39.50
CA ASP A 242 20.71 5.90 -38.42
C ASP A 242 20.67 6.65 -37.09
N MET A 243 20.88 7.98 -37.11
CA MET A 243 20.79 8.80 -35.89
C MET A 243 19.36 8.84 -35.33
N ASN A 244 18.35 8.92 -36.19
CA ASN A 244 16.95 9.01 -35.75
C ASN A 244 16.41 7.72 -35.13
N GLU A 245 17.05 6.57 -35.35
CA GLU A 245 16.77 5.35 -34.60
C GLU A 245 16.97 5.57 -33.08
N TRP A 246 17.96 6.39 -32.70
CA TRP A 246 18.29 6.68 -31.31
C TRP A 246 17.60 7.93 -30.77
N VAL A 247 17.50 9.00 -31.57
CA VAL A 247 16.86 10.26 -31.16
C VAL A 247 15.39 10.04 -30.79
N ALA A 248 14.71 9.08 -31.41
CA ALA A 248 13.31 8.74 -31.11
C ALA A 248 13.08 8.26 -29.66
N TYR A 249 14.12 7.85 -28.93
CA TYR A 249 14.03 7.53 -27.50
C TYR A 249 14.04 8.76 -26.59
N LEU A 250 14.33 9.95 -27.12
CA LEU A 250 14.06 11.21 -26.45
C LEU A 250 12.60 11.58 -26.70
N GLY A 251 11.82 11.71 -25.63
CA GLY A 251 10.42 12.13 -25.73
C GLY A 251 9.77 12.41 -24.37
N ASP A 252 8.45 12.33 -24.31
CA ASP A 252 7.67 12.74 -23.12
C ASP A 252 8.08 12.02 -21.82
N SER A 253 8.40 10.73 -21.91
CA SER A 253 8.75 9.91 -20.75
C SER A 253 10.05 10.34 -20.06
N ASN A 254 10.93 11.03 -20.77
CA ASN A 254 12.21 11.54 -20.26
C ASN A 254 12.43 13.03 -20.57
N HIS A 255 11.34 13.79 -20.82
CA HIS A 255 11.42 15.21 -21.17
C HIS A 255 12.17 16.04 -20.14
N HIS A 256 11.99 15.76 -18.85
CA HIS A 256 12.67 16.47 -17.78
C HIS A 256 14.20 16.30 -17.81
N VAL A 257 14.73 15.31 -18.54
CA VAL A 257 16.17 15.11 -18.76
C VAL A 257 16.68 15.89 -19.97
N TRP A 258 16.05 15.74 -21.14
CA TRP A 258 16.58 16.33 -22.36
C TRP A 258 16.13 17.78 -22.56
N ARG A 259 14.95 18.17 -22.07
CA ARG A 259 14.41 19.52 -22.23
C ARG A 259 15.35 20.60 -21.70
N PRO A 260 15.98 20.46 -20.51
CA PRO A 260 16.93 21.46 -20.01
C PRO A 260 18.22 21.60 -20.84
N LEU A 261 18.48 20.67 -21.74
CA LEU A 261 19.62 20.72 -22.66
C LEU A 261 19.29 21.46 -23.95
N CYS A 262 18.03 21.82 -24.16
CA CYS A 262 17.55 22.40 -25.39
C CYS A 262 17.17 23.87 -25.22
N ASP A 263 17.46 24.67 -26.26
CA ASP A 263 16.79 25.95 -26.47
C ASP A 263 15.52 25.72 -27.30
N GLU A 264 14.46 26.49 -27.03
CA GLU A 264 13.26 26.51 -27.88
C GLU A 264 13.54 27.27 -29.18
N LEU A 265 13.10 26.68 -30.30
CA LEU A 265 13.12 27.30 -31.62
C LEU A 265 11.69 27.59 -32.09
N PRO A 266 11.51 28.49 -33.07
CA PRO A 266 10.21 28.65 -33.73
C PRO A 266 9.75 27.32 -34.36
N ASP A 267 8.46 27.02 -34.21
CA ASP A 267 7.85 25.82 -34.78
C ASP A 267 8.19 25.63 -36.27
N ARG A 268 8.37 24.36 -36.66
CA ARG A 268 8.54 23.93 -38.06
C ARG A 268 7.31 23.15 -38.49
N ASP A 269 6.60 23.64 -39.51
CA ASP A 269 5.39 22.98 -40.00
C ASP A 269 4.36 22.71 -38.89
N ARG A 270 4.23 23.65 -37.94
CA ARG A 270 3.36 23.56 -36.74
C ARG A 270 3.78 22.46 -35.74
N ARG A 271 5.04 22.04 -35.77
CA ARG A 271 5.63 21.14 -34.79
C ARG A 271 6.63 21.90 -33.92
N PRO A 272 6.66 21.66 -32.60
CA PRO A 272 7.70 22.19 -31.73
C PRO A 272 9.09 21.82 -32.23
N ALA A 273 9.99 22.79 -32.19
CA ALA A 273 11.36 22.63 -32.63
C ALA A 273 12.32 23.07 -31.52
N TYR A 274 13.44 22.36 -31.40
CA TYR A 274 14.40 22.53 -30.30
C TYR A 274 15.82 22.52 -30.82
N ALA A 275 16.72 23.29 -30.21
CA ALA A 275 18.16 23.21 -30.45
C ALA A 275 18.83 22.51 -29.27
N LEU A 276 19.19 21.24 -29.43
CA LEU A 276 19.92 20.46 -28.42
C LEU A 276 21.37 20.96 -28.33
N ASP A 277 21.80 21.37 -27.14
CA ASP A 277 23.19 21.73 -26.83
C ASP A 277 24.06 20.48 -26.76
N LEU A 278 24.90 20.29 -27.79
CA LEU A 278 25.72 19.10 -27.97
C LEU A 278 26.84 19.02 -26.91
N VAL A 279 27.31 20.16 -26.42
CA VAL A 279 28.36 20.22 -25.39
C VAL A 279 27.81 19.79 -24.05
N LYS A 280 26.64 20.32 -23.64
CA LYS A 280 25.97 19.88 -22.41
C LYS A 280 25.55 18.42 -22.48
N ALA A 281 25.00 17.99 -23.62
CA ALA A 281 24.59 16.61 -23.82
C ALA A 281 25.77 15.63 -23.63
N ALA A 282 26.93 15.91 -24.22
CA ALA A 282 28.12 15.08 -24.10
C ALA A 282 28.67 14.96 -22.65
N GLN A 283 28.34 15.92 -21.77
CA GLN A 283 28.83 15.93 -20.38
C GLN A 283 27.97 15.10 -19.41
N LEU A 284 26.79 14.62 -19.81
CA LEU A 284 25.81 13.99 -18.91
C LEU A 284 26.25 12.68 -18.23
N LEU A 285 27.26 12.00 -18.79
CA LEU A 285 27.82 10.76 -18.23
C LEU A 285 29.16 10.96 -17.52
N THR A 286 29.62 12.21 -17.42
CA THR A 286 30.79 12.53 -16.58
C THR A 286 30.33 12.60 -15.13
N PRO A 287 30.96 11.86 -14.20
CA PRO A 287 30.59 11.85 -12.79
C PRO A 287 30.76 13.19 -12.09
#